data_AF-A0A7T8HFJ9-F1
#
_entry.id   AF-A0A7T8HFJ9-F1
#
_cell.length_a   1.000
_cell.length_b   1.000
_cell.length_c   1.000
_cell.angle_alpha   90.00
_cell.angle_beta   90.00
_cell.angle_gamma   90.00
#
_symmetry.space_group_name_H-M   'P 1'
#
loop_
_entity.id
_entity.type
_entity.pdbx_description
1 polymer ?
#
loop_
_entity_poly.entity_id
_entity_poly.type
_entity_poly.pdbx_seq_one_letter_code
_entity_poly.pdbx_strand_id
1 'polypeptide(L)'
;MPESEALLSTPKRFDATGNYSMFKKMVVQKRRERLKDYEKQERRLKELKASGQSKKKAESKTKEALTRKQLKNQSKLNKDEDAGPTELLEKPREYLVKFRFPETSHLQPPFLGLYGVSFKYETQPHLFKTVDFGIDMDSRIAIVGECP
;
A
#
# COMPACT_ATOMS: atom_id res chain seq x y z
N MET A 1 -3.86 11.12 7.08
CA MET A 1 -4.31 9.81 6.55
C MET A 1 -5.26 10.05 5.39
N PRO A 2 -4.78 9.96 4.14
CA PRO A 2 -5.68 9.57 3.05
C PRO A 2 -4.89 8.87 1.93
N GLU A 3 -4.98 7.55 1.74
CA GLU A 3 -4.54 6.90 0.48
C GLU A 3 -4.80 5.39 0.41
N SER A 4 -5.34 4.77 1.45
CA SER A 4 -5.97 3.43 1.31
C SER A 4 -7.15 3.44 0.31
N GLU A 5 -7.69 4.63 -0.01
CA GLU A 5 -8.75 4.83 -1.01
C GLU A 5 -8.27 4.71 -2.46
N ALA A 6 -6.98 4.88 -2.78
CA ALA A 6 -6.53 4.98 -4.18
C ALA A 6 -6.55 3.65 -4.96
N LEU A 7 -6.66 2.49 -4.28
CA LEU A 7 -6.94 1.21 -4.93
C LEU A 7 -8.43 0.86 -5.00
N LEU A 8 -9.27 1.62 -4.28
CA LEU A 8 -10.73 1.54 -4.28
C LEU A 8 -11.38 2.67 -5.10
N SER A 9 -10.61 3.65 -5.59
CA SER A 9 -11.13 4.85 -6.27
C SER A 9 -11.70 4.59 -7.67
N THR A 10 -11.50 3.39 -8.20
CA THR A 10 -12.32 2.87 -9.30
C THR A 10 -13.25 1.83 -8.67
N PRO A 11 -14.56 1.85 -8.93
CA PRO A 11 -15.51 0.83 -8.47
C PRO A 11 -15.31 -0.50 -9.21
N LYS A 12 -14.05 -0.93 -9.37
CA LYS A 12 -13.67 -2.20 -9.96
C LYS A 12 -13.31 -3.13 -8.82
N ARG A 13 -14.27 -4.00 -8.49
CA ARG A 13 -14.10 -5.04 -7.48
C ARG A 13 -12.95 -5.93 -7.92
N PHE A 14 -11.89 -5.99 -7.11
CA PHE A 14 -10.82 -6.96 -7.31
C PHE A 14 -11.23 -8.23 -6.58
N ASP A 15 -11.82 -9.17 -7.32
CA ASP A 15 -12.14 -10.51 -6.80
C ASP A 15 -10.83 -11.30 -6.64
N ALA A 16 -10.18 -11.09 -5.50
CA ALA A 16 -9.05 -11.90 -5.06
C ALA A 16 -9.59 -13.01 -4.16
N THR A 17 -9.61 -14.25 -4.65
CA THR A 17 -9.91 -15.42 -3.83
C THR A 17 -8.77 -15.62 -2.82
N GLY A 18 -9.05 -15.53 -1.52
CA GLY A 18 -8.07 -15.82 -0.46
C GLY A 18 -7.98 -14.75 0.63
N ASN A 19 -7.01 -14.91 1.53
CA ASN A 19 -6.78 -14.01 2.67
C ASN A 19 -5.99 -12.74 2.28
N TYR A 20 -5.87 -11.80 3.22
CA TYR A 20 -5.18 -10.52 2.99
C TYR A 20 -3.71 -10.68 2.52
N SER A 21 -3.01 -11.73 2.97
CA SER A 21 -1.63 -12.00 2.53
C SER A 21 -1.56 -12.31 1.03
N MET A 22 -2.50 -13.13 0.53
CA MET A 22 -2.61 -13.43 -0.90
C MET A 22 -2.96 -12.17 -1.70
N PHE A 23 -3.92 -11.37 -1.23
CA PHE A 23 -4.26 -10.10 -1.84
C PHE A 23 -3.03 -9.17 -1.94
N LYS A 24 -2.25 -9.03 -0.86
CA LYS A 24 -1.06 -8.17 -0.84
C LYS A 24 -0.01 -8.63 -1.86
N LYS A 25 0.23 -9.94 -1.98
CA LYS A 25 1.15 -10.49 -3.00
C LYS A 25 0.68 -10.16 -4.42
N MET A 26 -0.61 -10.34 -4.70
CA MET A 26 -1.21 -10.02 -6.00
C MET A 26 -1.11 -8.52 -6.33
N VAL A 27 -1.35 -7.64 -5.37
CA VAL A 27 -1.21 -6.19 -5.56
C VAL A 27 0.24 -5.82 -5.86
N VAL A 28 1.21 -6.38 -5.14
CA VAL A 28 2.65 -6.14 -5.40
C VAL A 28 3.04 -6.64 -6.79
N GLN A 29 2.58 -7.83 -7.19
CA GLN A 29 2.84 -8.37 -8.52
C GLN A 29 2.24 -7.48 -9.62
N LYS A 30 0.96 -7.11 -9.52
CA LYS A 30 0.29 -6.22 -10.48
C LYS A 30 0.95 -4.85 -10.57
N ARG A 31 1.42 -4.29 -9.44
CA ARG A 31 2.18 -3.03 -9.43
C ARG A 31 3.51 -3.18 -10.19
N ARG A 32 4.23 -4.28 -9.99
CA ARG A 32 5.49 -4.56 -10.70
C ARG A 32 5.27 -4.75 -12.21
N GLU A 33 4.20 -5.44 -12.59
CA GLU A 33 3.81 -5.61 -14.00
C GLU A 33 3.48 -4.26 -14.65
N ARG A 34 2.63 -3.44 -13.99
CA ARG A 34 2.29 -2.08 -14.45
C ARG A 34 3.52 -1.19 -14.63
N LEU A 35 4.48 -1.26 -13.71
CA LEU A 35 5.72 -0.49 -13.79
C LEU A 35 6.56 -0.89 -15.02
N LYS A 36 6.70 -2.20 -15.27
CA LYS A 36 7.41 -2.69 -16.46
C LYS A 36 6.74 -2.26 -17.76
N ASP A 37 5.41 -2.29 -17.82
CA ASP A 37 4.66 -1.86 -19.01
C ASP A 37 4.82 -0.35 -19.23
N TYR A 38 4.81 0.46 -18.17
CA TYR A 38 5.09 1.89 -18.21
C TYR A 38 6.51 2.17 -18.76
N GLU A 39 7.54 1.51 -18.22
CA GLU A 39 8.93 1.66 -18.68
C GLU A 39 9.10 1.30 -20.16
N LYS A 40 8.46 0.21 -20.59
CA LYS A 40 8.48 -0.24 -22.00
C LYS A 40 7.82 0.78 -22.92
N GLN A 41 6.70 1.37 -22.48
CA GLN A 41 6.00 2.41 -23.19
C GLN A 41 6.86 3.68 -23.31
N GLU A 42 7.47 4.15 -22.22
CA GLU A 42 8.36 5.31 -22.22
C GLU A 42 9.56 5.12 -23.15
N ARG A 43 10.20 3.93 -23.11
CA ARG A 43 11.33 3.61 -23.99
C ARG A 43 10.94 3.72 -25.46
N ARG A 44 9.79 3.16 -25.86
CA ARG A 44 9.29 3.24 -27.24
C ARG A 44 9.00 4.67 -27.66
N LEU A 45 8.46 5.47 -26.74
CA LEU A 45 8.13 6.87 -26.99
C LEU A 45 9.42 7.71 -27.15
N LYS A 46 10.48 7.38 -26.42
CA LYS A 46 11.82 7.97 -26.56
C LYS A 46 12.47 7.60 -27.90
N GLU A 47 12.39 6.33 -28.31
CA GLU A 47 12.92 5.85 -29.60
C GLU A 47 12.21 6.54 -30.80
N LEU A 48 10.88 6.68 -30.76
CA LEU A 48 10.12 7.37 -31.82
C LEU A 48 10.45 8.86 -31.92
N LYS A 49 10.66 9.52 -30.77
CA LYS A 49 11.12 10.91 -30.72
C LYS A 49 12.55 11.05 -31.28
N ALA A 50 13.45 10.12 -30.94
CA ALA A 50 14.82 10.09 -31.47
C ALA A 50 14.86 9.83 -32.99
N SER A 51 13.91 9.06 -33.52
CA SER A 51 13.70 8.84 -34.96
C SER A 51 13.17 10.08 -35.71
N GLY A 52 13.09 11.25 -35.07
CA GLY A 52 12.68 12.51 -35.70
C GLY A 52 11.17 12.74 -35.76
N GLN A 53 10.35 11.92 -35.09
CA GLN A 53 8.91 12.17 -35.03
C GLN A 53 8.57 13.23 -33.98
N SER A 54 7.74 14.21 -34.37
CA SER A 54 7.19 15.19 -33.43
C SER A 54 6.44 14.51 -32.28
N LYS A 55 6.49 15.13 -31.09
CA LYS A 55 5.89 14.64 -29.84
C LYS A 55 4.44 14.15 -30.02
N LYS A 56 3.60 14.92 -30.74
CA LYS A 56 2.20 14.56 -31.00
C LYS A 56 2.05 13.32 -31.88
N LYS A 57 2.91 13.13 -32.89
CA LYS A 57 2.88 11.96 -33.79
C LYS A 57 3.38 10.70 -33.08
N ALA A 58 4.39 10.83 -32.20
CA ALA A 58 4.89 9.71 -31.40
C ALA A 58 3.85 9.22 -30.38
N GLU A 59 3.12 10.13 -29.74
CA GLU A 59 2.03 9.81 -28.79
C GLU A 59 0.82 9.18 -29.51
N SER A 60 0.42 9.68 -30.69
CA SER A 60 -0.66 9.06 -31.48
C SER A 60 -0.32 7.64 -31.92
N LYS A 61 0.87 7.43 -32.52
CA LYS A 61 1.31 6.10 -32.98
C LYS A 61 1.47 5.09 -31.84
N THR A 62 1.86 5.55 -30.66
CA THR A 62 1.96 4.66 -29.49
C THR A 62 0.58 4.27 -28.97
N LYS A 63 -0.37 5.21 -28.89
CA LYS A 63 -1.77 4.92 -28.54
C LYS A 63 -2.43 3.94 -29.54
N GLU A 64 -2.29 4.19 -30.84
CA GLU A 64 -2.84 3.31 -31.90
C GLU A 64 -2.25 1.89 -31.86
N ALA A 65 -0.95 1.77 -31.57
CA ALA A 65 -0.33 0.47 -31.46
C ALA A 65 -0.74 -0.29 -30.19
N LEU A 66 -1.14 0.42 -29.13
CA LEU A 66 -1.68 -0.18 -27.90
C LEU A 66 -3.11 -0.66 -28.12
N THR A 67 -3.99 0.18 -28.68
CA THR A 67 -5.37 -0.20 -29.00
C THR A 67 -5.43 -1.38 -29.97
N ARG A 68 -4.58 -1.39 -31.02
CA ARG A 68 -4.52 -2.52 -31.97
C ARG A 68 -4.04 -3.83 -31.31
N LYS A 69 -3.15 -3.77 -30.32
CA LYS A 69 -2.72 -4.95 -29.56
C LYS A 69 -3.82 -5.47 -28.64
N GLN A 70 -4.57 -4.57 -28.00
CA GLN A 70 -5.66 -4.93 -27.10
C GLN A 70 -6.83 -5.57 -27.86
N LEU A 71 -7.22 -5.00 -29.02
CA LEU A 71 -8.23 -5.58 -29.91
C LEU A 71 -7.86 -6.99 -30.39
N LYS A 72 -6.57 -7.23 -30.69
CA LYS A 72 -6.07 -8.55 -31.11
C LYS A 72 -6.03 -9.59 -29.97
N ASN A 73 -5.94 -9.14 -28.71
CA ASN A 73 -5.99 -10.02 -27.54
C ASN A 73 -7.44 -10.26 -27.07
N GLN A 74 -8.34 -9.28 -27.20
CA GLN A 74 -9.78 -9.45 -26.94
C GLN A 74 -10.45 -10.43 -27.90
N SER A 75 -9.93 -10.63 -29.12
CA SER A 75 -10.47 -11.65 -30.02
C SER A 75 -10.17 -13.09 -29.55
N LYS A 76 -9.38 -13.29 -28.48
CA LYS A 76 -8.98 -14.59 -27.94
C LYS A 76 -9.49 -14.89 -26.53
N LEU A 77 -9.94 -13.89 -25.78
CA LEU A 77 -10.54 -14.03 -24.45
C LEU A 77 -11.87 -13.28 -24.46
N ASN A 78 -12.94 -13.97 -24.07
CA ASN A 78 -14.32 -13.48 -24.07
C ASN A 78 -14.44 -12.02 -23.60
N LYS A 79 -15.36 -11.32 -24.29
CA LYS A 79 -15.82 -9.94 -24.08
C LYS A 79 -15.97 -9.62 -22.58
N ASP A 80 -14.98 -8.93 -22.03
CA ASP A 80 -15.16 -8.08 -20.85
C ASP A 80 -14.90 -6.63 -21.25
N GLU A 81 -15.80 -5.77 -20.81
CA GLU A 81 -16.08 -4.41 -21.27
C GLU A 81 -14.94 -3.41 -21.04
N ASP A 82 -13.95 -3.40 -21.93
CA ASP A 82 -13.01 -2.27 -22.02
C ASP A 82 -12.52 -2.11 -23.47
N ALA A 83 -13.45 -1.77 -24.36
CA ALA A 83 -13.17 -1.47 -25.77
C ALA A 83 -12.98 0.04 -26.02
N GLY A 84 -12.49 0.77 -25.01
CA GLY A 84 -12.13 2.18 -25.13
C GLY A 84 -10.71 2.38 -25.69
N PRO A 85 -10.40 3.54 -26.28
CA PRO A 85 -9.04 3.87 -26.67
C PRO A 85 -8.11 3.90 -25.43
N THR A 86 -7.11 3.01 -25.39
CA THR A 86 -6.11 2.97 -24.31
C THR A 86 -5.39 4.31 -24.19
N GLU A 87 -5.56 4.94 -23.04
CA GLU A 87 -4.76 6.08 -22.63
C GLU A 87 -3.31 5.66 -22.33
N LEU A 88 -2.38 6.62 -22.33
CA LEU A 88 -0.99 6.31 -22.02
C LEU A 88 -0.90 5.91 -20.53
N LEU A 89 -0.11 4.89 -20.20
CA LEU A 89 0.09 4.52 -18.80
C LEU A 89 0.71 5.71 -18.06
N GLU A 90 0.14 6.05 -16.91
CA GLU A 90 0.74 7.02 -15.99
C GLU A 90 1.78 6.35 -15.10
N LYS A 91 2.76 7.14 -14.65
CA LYS A 91 3.78 6.66 -13.73
C LYS A 91 3.11 6.19 -12.43
N PRO A 92 3.29 4.92 -12.02
CA PRO A 92 2.73 4.44 -10.76
C PRO A 92 3.24 5.28 -9.58
N ARG A 93 2.33 5.82 -8.76
CA ARG A 93 2.69 6.52 -7.52
C ARG A 93 3.08 5.51 -6.44
N GLU A 94 4.24 5.69 -5.84
CA GLU A 94 4.69 4.87 -4.70
C GLU A 94 4.21 5.49 -3.40
N TYR A 95 3.18 4.89 -2.80
CA TYR A 95 2.76 5.25 -1.45
C TYR A 95 3.62 4.50 -0.42
N LEU A 96 4.54 5.21 0.23
CA LEU A 96 5.43 4.63 1.22
C LEU A 96 5.34 5.44 2.52
N VAL A 97 4.69 4.85 3.52
CA VAL A 97 4.58 5.42 4.86
C VAL A 97 5.70 4.84 5.73
N LYS A 98 6.61 5.69 6.19
CA LYS A 98 7.65 5.32 7.16
C LYS A 98 7.25 5.83 8.53
N PHE A 99 6.90 4.93 9.43
CA PHE A 99 6.83 5.25 10.86
C PHE A 99 8.23 5.15 11.44
N ARG A 100 8.80 6.30 11.83
CA ARG A 100 10.07 6.36 12.56
C ARG A 100 9.90 7.21 13.80
N PHE A 101 10.44 6.70 14.89
CA PHE A 101 10.65 7.46 16.10
C PHE A 101 12.15 7.81 16.18
N PRO A 102 12.50 8.97 16.75
CA PRO A 102 13.90 9.31 16.98
C PRO A 102 14.55 8.29 17.93
N GLU A 103 15.85 8.06 17.77
CA GLU A 103 16.61 7.25 18.71
C GLU A 103 16.70 7.97 20.06
N THR A 104 16.51 7.23 21.14
CA THR A 104 16.58 7.73 22.51
C THR A 104 17.98 7.52 23.07
N SER A 105 18.46 8.46 23.89
CA SER A 105 19.69 8.27 24.67
C SER A 105 19.49 7.22 25.76
N HIS A 106 20.50 6.39 26.01
CA HIS A 106 20.48 5.42 27.11
C HIS A 106 20.41 6.10 28.47
N LEU A 107 19.38 5.76 29.26
CA LEU A 107 19.22 6.17 30.65
C LEU A 107 19.75 5.06 31.57
N GLN A 108 20.27 5.41 32.75
CA GLN A 108 20.60 4.40 33.76
C GLN A 108 19.34 3.99 34.57
N PRO A 109 19.17 2.70 34.93
CA PRO A 109 18.04 2.25 35.76
C PRO A 109 17.97 2.94 37.14
N PRO A 110 16.80 3.02 37.80
CA PRO A 110 15.51 2.41 37.44
C PRO A 110 14.67 3.29 36.52
N PHE A 111 14.08 2.70 35.47
CA PHE A 111 13.34 3.45 34.45
C PHE A 111 11.94 3.86 34.94
N LEU A 112 11.01 2.90 35.01
CA LEU A 112 9.65 3.13 35.48
C LEU A 112 9.10 1.85 36.11
N GLY A 113 8.56 1.96 37.32
CA GLY A 113 7.94 0.84 38.00
C GLY A 113 6.83 1.27 38.96
N LEU A 114 5.80 0.44 39.04
CA LEU A 114 4.73 0.47 40.02
C LEU A 114 5.08 -0.57 41.09
N TYR A 115 4.96 -0.22 42.36
CA TYR A 115 5.24 -1.13 43.47
C TYR A 115 4.09 -1.08 44.48
N GLY A 116 3.50 -2.23 44.82
CA GLY A 116 2.42 -2.37 45.78
C GLY A 116 1.15 -1.58 45.44
N VAL A 117 0.92 -1.26 44.15
CA VAL A 117 -0.15 -0.33 43.77
C VAL A 117 -1.51 -1.01 43.87
N SER A 118 -2.41 -0.39 44.62
CA SER A 118 -3.82 -0.76 44.69
C SER A 118 -4.67 0.43 44.25
N PHE A 119 -5.57 0.21 43.29
CA PHE A 119 -6.38 1.27 42.71
C PHE A 119 -7.84 0.86 42.60
N LYS A 120 -8.73 1.80 42.91
CA LYS A 120 -10.19 1.70 42.76
C LYS A 120 -10.79 3.07 42.51
N TYR A 121 -11.92 3.11 41.82
CA TYR A 121 -12.79 4.29 41.82
C TYR A 121 -13.62 4.35 43.11
N GLU A 122 -14.13 5.54 43.45
CA GLU A 122 -14.99 5.72 44.61
C GLU A 122 -16.25 4.87 44.50
N THR A 123 -16.65 4.20 45.59
CA THR A 123 -17.76 3.22 45.67
C THR A 123 -17.64 1.94 44.80
N GLN A 124 -16.53 1.73 44.08
CA GLN A 124 -16.32 0.56 43.23
C GLN A 124 -15.34 -0.45 43.83
N PRO A 125 -15.38 -1.74 43.40
CA PRO A 125 -14.37 -2.71 43.77
C PRO A 125 -12.99 -2.32 43.23
N HIS A 126 -11.94 -2.88 43.83
CA HIS A 126 -10.58 -2.66 43.37
C HIS A 126 -10.35 -3.20 41.96
N LEU A 127 -9.86 -2.34 41.08
CA LEU A 127 -9.40 -2.70 39.74
C LEU A 127 -8.02 -3.34 39.79
N PHE A 128 -7.15 -2.81 40.66
CA PHE A 128 -5.82 -3.35 40.92
C PHE A 128 -5.63 -3.53 42.42
N LYS A 129 -5.02 -4.65 42.83
CA LYS A 129 -4.70 -4.97 44.22
C LYS A 129 -3.24 -5.40 44.30
N THR A 130 -2.42 -4.64 45.02
CA THR A 130 -1.01 -4.93 45.29
C THR A 130 -0.25 -5.33 44.02
N VAL A 131 -0.30 -4.48 43.01
CA VAL A 131 0.35 -4.73 41.72
C VAL A 131 1.76 -4.16 41.73
N ASP A 132 2.72 -5.01 41.41
CA ASP A 132 4.10 -4.67 41.09
C ASP A 132 4.32 -4.82 39.57
N PHE A 133 4.80 -3.78 38.90
CA PHE A 133 4.99 -3.77 37.45
C PHE A 133 6.12 -2.84 37.04
N GLY A 134 7.13 -3.34 36.32
CA GLY A 134 8.27 -2.55 35.82
C GLY A 134 8.36 -2.52 34.30
N ILE A 135 8.96 -1.46 33.76
CA ILE A 135 9.27 -1.28 32.34
C ILE A 135 10.75 -0.91 32.20
N ASP A 136 11.44 -1.52 31.24
CA ASP A 136 12.80 -1.17 30.83
C ASP A 136 12.85 -0.51 29.43
N MET A 137 13.98 0.10 29.04
CA MET A 137 14.13 0.77 27.73
C MET A 137 13.87 -0.13 26.50
N ASP A 138 14.10 -1.44 26.63
CA ASP A 138 13.89 -2.41 25.54
C ASP A 138 12.56 -3.18 25.67
N SER A 139 11.74 -2.84 26.68
CA SER A 139 10.49 -3.53 26.95
C SER A 139 9.45 -3.28 25.85
N ARG A 140 8.83 -4.36 25.37
CA ARG A 140 7.70 -4.32 24.42
C ARG A 140 6.48 -4.93 25.09
N ILE A 141 5.62 -4.08 25.63
CA ILE A 141 4.47 -4.48 26.43
C ILE A 141 3.18 -4.23 25.66
N ALA A 142 2.28 -5.21 25.68
CA ALA A 142 0.90 -5.07 25.24
C ALA A 142 -0.03 -5.36 26.41
N ILE A 143 -0.85 -4.38 26.79
CA ILE A 143 -1.89 -4.55 27.80
C ILE A 143 -3.15 -5.02 27.08
N VAL A 144 -3.64 -6.20 27.46
CA VAL A 144 -4.86 -6.80 26.92
C VAL A 144 -5.90 -6.88 28.01
N GLY A 145 -7.17 -6.77 27.62
CA GLY A 145 -8.29 -6.88 28.52
C GLY A 145 -9.58 -7.01 27.73
N GLU A 146 -10.55 -7.67 28.33
CA GLU A 146 -11.92 -7.64 27.82
C GLU A 146 -12.51 -6.26 28.14
N CYS A 147 -13.18 -5.65 27.16
CA CYS A 147 -13.99 -4.47 27.41
C CYS A 147 -15.36 -4.96 27.91
N PRO A 148 -15.69 -4.77 29.19
CA PRO A 148 -17.03 -5.07 29.70
C PRO A 148 -18.10 -4.16 29.09
#